data_AF-A0A6L2ZT36-F1
#
_entry.id   AF-A0A6L2ZT36-F1
#
_cell.length_a   1.000
_cell.length_b   1.000
_cell.length_c   1.000
_cell.angle_alpha   90.00
_cell.angle_beta   90.00
_cell.angle_gamma   90.00
#
_symmetry.space_group_name_H-M   'P 1'
#
loop_
_entity.id
_entity.type
_entity.pdbx_description
1 polymer ?
#
loop_
_entity_poly.entity_id
_entity_poly.type
_entity_poly.pdbx_seq_one_letter_code
_entity_poly.pdbx_strand_id
1 'polypeptide(L)' 'MSSLHLKKKYVLKYPELLAPDHRPIRLWGIDSETDMRYAFQHNIAGIFTDFPEKARHIRQHL' A
#
# COMPACT_ATOMS: atom_id res chain seq x y z
N MET A 1 -17.42 0.02 4.56
CA MET A 1 -16.74 -1.18 4.00
C MET A 1 -15.48 -1.47 4.81
N SER A 2 -15.27 -2.72 5.24
CA SER A 2 -14.08 -3.15 5.97
C SER A 2 -12.93 -3.47 5.00
N SER A 3 -11.80 -2.79 5.11
CA SER A 3 -10.56 -3.11 4.37
C SER A 3 -9.71 -4.13 5.15
N LEU A 4 -8.95 -4.96 4.44
CA LEU A 4 -7.98 -5.86 5.07
C LEU A 4 -6.70 -5.09 5.42
N HIS A 5 -6.24 -5.22 6.66
CA HIS A 5 -4.98 -4.63 7.13
C HIS A 5 -3.89 -5.69 7.08
N LEU A 6 -3.02 -5.63 6.07
CA LEU A 6 -1.99 -6.65 5.85
C LEU A 6 -0.60 -6.05 5.89
N LYS A 7 0.34 -6.78 6.47
CA LYS A 7 1.76 -6.38 6.50
C LYS A 7 2.37 -6.57 5.12
N LYS A 8 3.22 -5.63 4.67
CA LYS A 8 3.80 -5.67 3.31
C LYS A 8 4.43 -7.00 2.93
N LYS A 9 5.15 -7.64 3.85
CA LYS A 9 5.83 -8.94 3.62
C LYS A 9 4.84 -10.06 3.27
N TYR A 10 3.62 -10.01 3.81
CA TYR A 10 2.60 -10.99 3.50
C TYR A 10 2.03 -10.77 2.10
N VAL A 11 1.73 -9.52 1.75
CA VAL A 11 1.20 -9.18 0.42
C VAL A 11 2.21 -9.46 -0.68
N LEU A 12 3.50 -9.20 -0.45
CA LEU A 12 4.56 -9.55 -1.40
C LEU A 12 4.72 -11.06 -1.63
N LYS A 13 4.29 -11.89 -0.67
CA LYS A 13 4.27 -13.35 -0.83
C LYS A 13 3.05 -13.83 -1.65
N TYR A 14 1.98 -13.05 -1.67
CA TYR A 14 0.71 -13.36 -2.32
C TYR A 14 0.22 -12.15 -3.15
N PRO A 15 0.91 -11.83 -4.25
CA PRO A 15 0.64 -10.63 -5.05
C PRO A 15 -0.76 -10.62 -5.68
N GLU A 16 -1.41 -11.78 -5.84
CA GLU A 16 -2.79 -11.91 -6.27
C GLU A 16 -3.75 -11.09 -5.42
N LEU A 17 -3.44 -10.88 -4.13
CA LEU A 17 -4.24 -10.06 -3.22
C LEU A 17 -4.39 -8.60 -3.68
N LEU A 18 -3.49 -8.10 -4.52
CA LEU A 18 -3.53 -6.74 -5.07
C LEU A 18 -4.40 -6.63 -6.34
N ALA A 19 -5.01 -7.73 -6.81
CA ALA A 19 -5.83 -7.70 -8.00
C ALA A 19 -7.14 -6.90 -7.77
N PRO A 20 -7.68 -6.27 -8.82
CA PRO A 20 -8.81 -5.32 -8.70
C PRO A 20 -10.10 -5.93 -8.13
N ASP A 21 -10.27 -7.24 -8.29
CA ASP A 21 -11.41 -8.06 -7.89
C ASP A 21 -11.39 -8.47 -6.41
N HIS A 22 -10.29 -8.22 -5.70
CA HIS A 22 -10.18 -8.49 -4.27
C HIS A 22 -10.65 -7.32 -3.39
N ARG A 23 -10.84 -7.63 -2.09
CA ARG A 23 -11.21 -6.62 -1.10
C ARG A 23 -10.13 -5.53 -1.02
N PRO A 24 -10.50 -4.26 -0.81
CA PRO A 24 -9.51 -3.19 -0.67
C PRO A 24 -8.54 -3.46 0.47
N ILE A 25 -7.24 -3.42 0.18
CA ILE A 25 -6.16 -3.68 1.14
C ILE A 25 -5.57 -2.36 1.62
N ARG A 26 -5.28 -2.29 2.92
CA ARG A 26 -4.41 -1.27 3.48
C ARG A 26 -3.11 -1.92 3.95
N LEU A 27 -1.99 -1.43 3.44
CA LEU A 27 -0.68 -2.00 3.71
C LEU A 27 -0.04 -1.40 4.97
N TRP A 28 0.55 -2.25 5.81
CA TRP A 28 1.31 -1.83 6.98
C TRP A 28 2.81 -2.04 6.83
N GLY A 29 3.59 -1.06 7.30
CA GLY A 29 5.05 -1.04 7.33
C GLY A 29 5.67 -0.51 6.03
N ILE A 30 5.07 0.55 5.49
CA ILE A 30 5.46 1.19 4.23
C ILE A 30 6.28 2.44 4.55
N ASP A 31 7.58 2.27 4.74
CA ASP A 31 8.43 3.33 5.31
C ASP A 31 9.48 3.87 4.31
N SER A 32 9.74 3.14 3.23
CA SER A 32 10.64 3.60 2.17
C SER A 32 9.87 4.23 1.00
N GLU A 33 10.54 5.11 0.26
CA GLU A 33 9.95 5.67 -0.98
C GLU A 33 9.65 4.58 -2.00
N THR A 34 10.54 3.59 -2.13
CA THR A 34 10.33 2.44 -3.02
C THR A 34 9.06 1.68 -2.65
N ASP A 35 8.83 1.41 -1.36
CA ASP A 35 7.60 0.75 -0.91
C ASP A 35 6.37 1.62 -1.21
N MET A 36 6.44 2.93 -0.99
CA MET A 36 5.33 3.86 -1.26
C MET A 36 4.99 3.89 -2.75
N ARG A 37 5.98 4.01 -3.63
CA ARG A 37 5.79 4.00 -5.08
C ARG A 37 5.17 2.68 -5.54
N TYR A 38 5.71 1.56 -5.08
CA TYR A 38 5.15 0.24 -5.35
C TYR A 38 3.69 0.17 -4.90
N ALA A 39 3.41 0.53 -3.64
CA ALA A 39 2.06 0.53 -3.08
C ALA A 39 1.08 1.38 -3.90
N PHE A 40 1.46 2.59 -4.31
CA PHE A 40 0.61 3.50 -5.07
C PHE A 40 0.35 3.09 -6.52
N GLN A 41 1.16 2.19 -7.08
CA GLN A 41 0.95 1.61 -8.40
C GLN A 41 -0.07 0.46 -8.41
N HIS A 42 -0.51 0.00 -7.23
CA HIS A 42 -1.45 -1.11 -7.07
C HIS A 42 -2.81 -0.64 -6.54
N ASN A 43 -3.83 -1.50 -6.67
CA ASN A 43 -5.19 -1.24 -6.18
C ASN A 43 -5.27 -1.39 -4.65
N ILE A 44 -4.73 -0.42 -3.91
CA ILE A 44 -4.78 -0.38 -2.45
C ILE A 44 -5.70 0.75 -1.97
N ALA A 45 -6.37 0.52 -0.84
CA ALA A 45 -7.17 1.52 -0.14
C ALA A 45 -6.33 2.51 0.67
N GLY A 46 -5.07 2.18 0.97
CA GLY A 46 -4.18 3.07 1.72
C GLY A 46 -2.95 2.37 2.27
N ILE A 47 -2.11 3.15 2.95
CA ILE A 47 -0.89 2.68 3.62
C ILE A 47 -0.84 3.18 5.06
N PHE A 48 -0.17 2.44 5.92
CA PHE A 48 0.27 2.87 7.26
C PHE A 48 1.78 3.05 7.22
N THR A 49 2.20 4.27 7.52
CA THR A 49 3.59 4.73 7.48
C THR A 49 3.82 5.71 8.62
N ASP A 50 5.03 5.70 9.16
CA ASP A 50 5.46 6.72 10.11
C ASP A 50 5.88 8.04 9.41
N PHE A 51 5.84 8.07 8.06
CA PHE A 51 6.26 9.19 7.22
C PHE A 51 5.11 9.75 6.34
N PRO A 52 4.01 10.27 6.92
CA PRO A 52 2.82 10.66 6.18
C PRO A 52 3.06 11.79 5.16
N GLU A 53 3.88 12.80 5.50
CA GLU A 53 4.16 13.90 4.58
C GLU A 53 4.97 13.44 3.36
N LYS A 54 5.92 12.52 3.57
CA LYS A 54 6.69 11.91 2.48
C LYS A 54 5.77 11.14 1.53
N ALA A 55 4.86 10.33 2.09
CA ALA A 55 3.89 9.58 1.32
C ALA A 55 2.97 10.50 0.50
N ARG A 56 2.49 11.60 1.11
CA ARG A 56 1.67 12.61 0.42
C ARG A 56 2.42 13.27 -0.73
N HIS A 57 3.67 13.68 -0.49
CA HIS A 57 4.51 14.27 -1.52
C HIS A 57 4.71 13.31 -2.70
N ILE A 58 5.09 12.05 -2.44
CA ILE A 58 5.29 11.05 -3.51
C ILE A 58 4.00 10.83 -4.31
N ARG A 59 2.84 10.72 -3.64
CA ARG A 59 1.55 10.50 -4.32
C ARG A 59 1.12 11.65 -5.22
N GLN A 60 1.51 12.89 -4.90
CA GLN A 60 1.23 14.05 -5.74
C GLN A 60 2.10 14.12 -7.01
N HIS A 61 3.20 13.36 -7.05
CA HIS A 61 4.20 13.37 -8.13
C HIS A 61 4.32 12.00 -8.84
N LEU A 62 3.28 11.17 -8.75
CA LEU A 62 3.13 9.88 -9.45
C LEU A 62 2.11 10.03 -10.56
#